data_AF-A0A836X3A6-F1
#
_entry.id   AF-A0A836X3A6-F1
#
_cell.length_a   1.000
_cell.length_b   1.000
_cell.length_c   1.000
_cell.angle_alpha   90.00
_cell.angle_beta   90.00
_cell.angle_gamma   90.00
#
_symmetry.space_group_name_H-M   'P 1'
#
loop_
_entity.id
_entity.type
_entity.pdbx_description
1 polymer ?
#
loop_
_entity_poly.entity_id
_entity_poly.type
_entity_poly.pdbx_seq_one_letter_code
_entity_poly.pdbx_strand_id
1 'polypeptide(L)'
;LSVEDLDPALVAKERQVLIEQARESGKPEDIIEKMVEGRLRKYYGEVVLLAQTWVIDGETRVEKVLKEAESSIGGAVKIAGFIRFALGEGVEKEETDFAAEVAAVAQS
;
A
#
# COMPACT_ATOMS: atom_id res chain seq x y z
N LEU A 1 -2.52 2.34 11.03
CA LEU A 1 -2.87 0.90 11.17
C LEU A 1 -4.22 0.63 10.52
N SER A 2 -5.22 1.44 10.83
CA SER A 2 -6.54 1.47 10.18
C SER A 2 -6.66 2.67 9.23
N VAL A 3 -7.79 2.80 8.54
CA VAL A 3 -8.03 3.89 7.57
C VAL A 3 -8.10 5.23 8.28
N GLU A 4 -8.59 5.25 9.52
CA GLU A 4 -8.74 6.43 10.37
C GLU A 4 -7.37 7.00 10.81
N ASP A 5 -6.32 6.19 10.75
CA ASP A 5 -4.95 6.61 11.08
C ASP A 5 -4.24 7.31 9.91
N LEU A 6 -4.84 7.34 8.71
CA LEU A 6 -4.27 8.03 7.56
C LEU A 6 -4.45 9.55 7.68
N ASP A 7 -3.47 10.31 7.17
CA ASP A 7 -3.62 11.76 7.01
C ASP A 7 -4.83 12.06 6.09
N PRO A 8 -5.86 12.77 6.59
CA PRO A 8 -7.04 13.11 5.79
C PRO A 8 -6.69 13.89 4.52
N ALA A 9 -5.62 14.70 4.53
CA ALA A 9 -5.17 15.44 3.36
C ALA A 9 -4.65 14.51 2.26
N LEU A 10 -3.95 13.42 2.63
CA LEU A 10 -3.49 12.40 1.69
C LEU A 10 -4.67 11.69 1.05
N VAL A 11 -5.66 11.28 1.85
CA VAL A 11 -6.88 10.60 1.36
C VAL A 11 -7.68 11.51 0.43
N ALA A 12 -7.83 12.79 0.78
CA ALA A 12 -8.53 13.77 -0.05
C ALA A 12 -7.81 13.98 -1.38
N LYS A 13 -6.49 14.12 -1.36
CA LYS A 13 -5.65 14.25 -2.57
C LYS A 13 -5.77 13.02 -3.47
N GLU A 14 -5.65 11.82 -2.91
CA GLU A 14 -5.80 10.57 -3.66
C GLU A 14 -7.19 10.47 -4.29
N ARG A 15 -8.25 10.75 -3.52
CA ARG A 15 -9.62 10.79 -4.05
C ARG A 15 -9.76 11.77 -5.21
N GLN A 16 -9.18 12.97 -5.13
CA GLN A 16 -9.21 13.95 -6.22
C GLN A 16 -8.53 13.42 -7.48
N VAL A 17 -7.34 12.81 -7.35
CA VAL A 17 -6.62 12.19 -8.46
C VAL A 17 -7.49 11.10 -9.11
N LEU A 18 -8.15 10.26 -8.32
CA LEU A 18 -9.02 9.20 -8.81
C LEU A 18 -10.27 9.74 -9.53
N ILE A 19 -10.85 10.86 -9.06
CA ILE A 19 -11.98 11.53 -9.72
C ILE A 19 -11.55 12.07 -11.08
N GLU A 20 -10.41 12.76 -11.15
CA GLU A 20 -9.87 13.31 -12.40
C GLU A 20 -9.69 12.20 -13.45
N GLN A 21 -9.03 11.10 -13.06
CA GLN A 21 -8.85 9.93 -13.92
C GLN A 21 -10.17 9.26 -14.32
N ALA A 22 -11.18 9.26 -13.46
CA ALA A 22 -12.48 8.65 -13.76
C ALA A 22 -13.32 9.52 -14.71
N ARG A 23 -13.18 10.85 -14.66
CA ARG A 23 -13.86 11.79 -15.57
C ARG A 23 -13.43 11.62 -17.02
N GLU A 24 -12.17 11.26 -17.25
CA GLU A 24 -11.66 10.93 -18.60
C GLU A 24 -12.40 9.75 -19.25
N SER A 25 -13.12 8.93 -18.46
CA SER A 25 -13.91 7.82 -19.00
C SER A 25 -15.24 8.21 -19.66
N GLY A 26 -15.68 9.47 -19.51
CA GLY A 26 -16.92 9.98 -20.11
C GLY A 26 -18.21 9.35 -19.56
N LYS A 27 -18.15 8.66 -18.42
CA LYS A 27 -19.30 8.02 -17.78
C LYS A 27 -20.11 9.01 -16.94
N PRO A 28 -21.38 8.69 -16.60
CA PRO A 28 -22.17 9.47 -15.66
C PRO A 28 -21.52 9.60 -14.27
N GLU A 29 -21.81 10.69 -13.56
CA GLU A 29 -21.20 11.03 -12.26
C GLU A 29 -21.42 9.96 -11.19
N ASP A 30 -22.59 9.31 -11.17
CA ASP A 30 -22.91 8.23 -10.24
C ASP A 30 -22.06 6.97 -10.47
N ILE A 31 -21.64 6.72 -11.72
CA ILE A 31 -20.72 5.64 -12.05
C ILE A 31 -19.28 6.03 -11.73
N ILE A 32 -18.91 7.28 -11.97
CA ILE A 32 -17.61 7.84 -11.60
C ILE A 32 -17.39 7.72 -10.09
N GLU A 33 -18.39 8.09 -9.28
CA GLU A 33 -18.31 8.00 -7.83
C GLU A 33 -18.06 6.56 -7.35
N LYS A 34 -18.82 5.59 -7.88
CA LYS A 34 -18.61 4.17 -7.59
C LYS A 34 -17.23 3.67 -8.02
N MET A 35 -16.73 4.14 -9.16
CA MET A 35 -15.38 3.79 -9.62
C MET A 35 -14.31 4.32 -8.67
N VAL A 36 -14.45 5.57 -8.23
CA VAL A 36 -13.54 6.21 -7.28
C VAL A 36 -13.57 5.47 -5.94
N GLU A 37 -14.74 5.13 -5.43
CA GLU A 37 -14.88 4.38 -4.18
C GLU A 37 -14.19 3.02 -4.25
N GLY A 38 -14.39 2.27 -5.34
CA GLY A 38 -13.71 0.99 -5.56
C GLY A 38 -12.19 1.11 -5.61
N ARG A 39 -11.69 2.14 -6.31
CA ARG A 39 -10.23 2.42 -6.39
C ARG A 39 -9.67 2.86 -5.04
N LEU A 40 -10.41 3.66 -4.27
CA LEU A 40 -10.00 4.10 -2.94
C LEU A 40 -9.97 2.92 -1.96
N ARG A 41 -10.93 1.99 -2.06
CA ARG A 41 -10.91 0.72 -1.31
C ARG A 41 -9.68 -0.14 -1.65
N LYS A 42 -9.27 -0.15 -2.92
CA LYS A 42 -8.03 -0.82 -3.35
C LYS A 42 -6.80 -0.13 -2.75
N TYR A 43 -6.73 1.19 -2.82
CA TYR A 43 -5.66 1.99 -2.22
C TYR A 43 -5.49 1.68 -0.73
N TYR A 44 -6.58 1.64 0.04
CA TYR A 44 -6.51 1.23 1.44
C TYR A 44 -5.95 -0.19 1.61
N GLY A 45 -6.33 -1.12 0.73
CA GLY A 45 -5.77 -2.48 0.73
C GLY A 45 -4.27 -2.54 0.45
N GLU A 46 -3.65 -1.48 -0.08
CA GLU A 46 -2.21 -1.40 -0.32
C GLU A 46 -1.47 -0.72 0.85
N VAL A 47 -2.04 0.33 1.44
CA VAL A 47 -1.33 1.18 2.42
C VAL A 47 -1.79 1.02 3.88
N VAL A 48 -2.90 0.32 4.14
CA VAL A 48 -3.47 0.16 5.50
C VAL A 48 -3.37 -1.30 5.94
N LEU A 49 -2.58 -1.58 6.97
CA LEU A 49 -2.31 -2.95 7.46
C LEU A 49 -3.58 -3.77 7.68
N LEU A 50 -4.59 -3.22 8.37
CA LEU A 50 -5.81 -3.97 8.65
C LEU A 50 -6.66 -4.27 7.40
N ALA A 51 -6.53 -3.46 6.35
CA ALA A 51 -7.24 -3.63 5.09
C ALA A 51 -6.50 -4.53 4.09
N GLN A 52 -5.21 -4.80 4.32
CA GLN A 52 -4.38 -5.66 3.48
C GLN A 52 -4.88 -7.11 3.50
N THR A 53 -4.67 -7.79 2.38
CA THR A 53 -4.78 -9.25 2.29
C THR A 53 -3.68 -9.90 3.12
N TRP A 54 -4.05 -10.89 3.91
CA TRP A 54 -3.15 -11.64 4.75
C TRP A 54 -2.28 -12.54 3.88
N VAL A 55 -0.96 -12.39 4.01
CA VAL A 55 0.01 -13.02 3.13
C VAL A 55 0.06 -14.55 3.23
N ILE A 56 -0.48 -15.13 4.30
CA ILE A 56 -0.39 -16.57 4.56
C ILE A 56 -1.43 -17.36 3.76
N ASP A 57 -2.67 -16.87 3.69
CA ASP A 57 -3.71 -17.51 2.87
C ASP A 57 -3.96 -16.81 1.53
N GLY A 58 -3.51 -15.55 1.37
CA GLY A 58 -3.67 -14.78 0.14
C GLY A 58 -5.11 -14.36 -0.16
N GLU A 59 -6.04 -14.51 0.79
CA GLU A 59 -7.47 -14.31 0.57
C GLU A 59 -8.13 -13.47 1.66
N THR A 60 -7.87 -13.77 2.93
CA THR A 60 -8.51 -13.07 4.05
C THR A 60 -7.84 -11.73 4.30
N ARG A 61 -8.57 -10.79 4.89
CA ARG A 61 -7.97 -9.53 5.34
C ARG A 61 -7.38 -9.67 6.73
N VAL A 62 -6.31 -8.93 7.02
CA VAL A 62 -5.68 -8.89 8.34
C VAL A 62 -6.68 -8.54 9.45
N GLU A 63 -7.63 -7.62 9.20
CA GLU A 63 -8.71 -7.30 10.16
C GLU A 63 -9.54 -8.51 10.57
N LYS A 64 -9.77 -9.45 9.64
CA LYS A 64 -10.59 -10.64 9.88
C LYS A 64 -9.79 -11.69 10.64
N VAL A 65 -8.52 -11.89 10.25
CA VAL A 65 -7.58 -12.77 10.96
C VAL A 65 -7.42 -12.34 12.42
N LEU A 66 -7.33 -11.03 12.67
CA LEU A 66 -7.27 -10.49 14.03
C LEU A 66 -8.52 -10.85 14.85
N LYS A 67 -9.73 -10.67 14.28
CA LYS A 67 -11.01 -11.02 14.93
C LYS A 67 -11.16 -12.53 15.20
N GLU A 68 -10.67 -13.36 14.28
CA GLU A 68 -10.64 -14.82 14.46
C GLU A 68 -9.70 -15.22 15.59
N ALA A 69 -8.55 -14.54 15.72
CA ALA A 69 -7.63 -14.71 16.84
C ALA A 69 -8.24 -14.26 18.18
N GLU A 70 -8.93 -13.11 18.22
CA GLU A 70 -9.67 -12.62 19.40
C GLU A 70 -10.66 -13.68 19.91
N SER A 71 -11.44 -14.24 18.99
CA SER A 71 -12.44 -15.26 19.29
C SER A 71 -11.82 -16.54 19.86
N SER A 72 -10.66 -16.93 19.32
CA SER A 72 -9.93 -18.13 19.76
C SER A 72 -9.28 -17.95 21.13
N ILE A 73 -8.81 -16.74 21.45
CA ILE A 73 -8.15 -16.41 22.71
C ILE A 73 -9.17 -16.09 23.83
N GLY A 74 -10.39 -15.68 23.46
CA GLY A 74 -11.44 -15.32 24.42
C GLY A 74 -11.26 -13.92 25.02
N GLY A 75 -10.59 -13.01 24.30
CA GLY A 75 -10.31 -11.66 24.76
C GLY A 75 -9.95 -10.72 23.61
N ALA A 76 -10.01 -9.42 23.87
CA ALA A 76 -9.68 -8.39 22.88
C ALA A 76 -8.19 -8.41 22.53
N VAL A 77 -7.88 -8.36 21.24
CA VAL A 77 -6.52 -8.38 20.69
C VAL A 77 -6.39 -7.20 19.75
N LYS A 78 -5.38 -6.37 19.99
CA LYS A 78 -5.08 -5.22 19.15
C LYS A 78 -3.63 -5.25 18.68
N ILE A 79 -3.41 -4.79 17.45
CA ILE A 79 -2.07 -4.48 16.95
C ILE A 79 -1.71 -3.10 17.51
N ALA A 80 -0.72 -3.03 18.40
CA ALA A 80 -0.30 -1.77 19.01
C ALA A 80 0.53 -0.89 18.05
N GLY A 81 1.22 -1.50 17.09
CA GLY A 81 2.10 -0.83 16.14
C GLY A 81 3.03 -1.84 15.47
N PHE A 82 3.67 -1.43 14.39
CA PHE A 82 4.74 -2.17 13.75
C PHE A 82 5.77 -1.19 13.18
N ILE A 83 6.99 -1.67 12.99
CA ILE A 83 8.05 -0.94 12.29
C ILE A 83 8.63 -1.93 11.28
N ARG A 84 8.75 -1.50 10.02
CA ARG A 84 9.43 -2.25 8.98
C ARG A 84 10.74 -1.54 8.67
N PHE A 85 11.85 -2.25 8.78
CA PHE A 85 13.12 -1.79 8.24
C PHE A 85 13.38 -2.50 6.91
N ALA A 86 13.82 -1.76 5.90
CA ALA A 86 14.34 -2.32 4.67
C ALA A 86 15.78 -1.84 4.44
N LEU A 87 16.70 -2.77 4.16
CA LEU A 87 18.10 -2.43 3.88
C LEU A 87 18.16 -1.58 2.61
N GLY A 88 18.82 -0.42 2.69
CA GLY A 88 18.95 0.52 1.58
C GLY A 88 17.73 1.41 1.34
N GLU A 89 16.72 1.38 2.22
CA GLU A 89 15.59 2.31 2.14
C GLU A 89 16.07 3.77 2.20
N GLY A 90 15.73 4.56 1.16
CA GLY A 90 16.15 5.95 1.04
C GLY A 90 17.60 6.18 0.61
N VAL A 91 18.34 5.11 0.27
CA VAL A 91 19.71 5.22 -0.26
C VAL A 91 19.66 5.11 -1.79
N GLU A 92 20.22 6.11 -2.47
CA GLU A 92 20.40 6.03 -3.93
C GLU A 92 21.41 4.92 -4.24
N LYS A 93 20.97 3.94 -5.03
CA LYS A 93 21.83 2.86 -5.47
C LYS A 93 22.69 3.38 -6.61
N GLU A 94 23.99 3.54 -6.38
CA GLU A 94 24.94 3.79 -7.45
C GLU A 94 24.93 2.59 -8.41
N GLU A 95 24.53 2.82 -9.65
CA GLU A 95 24.68 1.85 -10.72
C GLU A 95 26.09 1.98 -11.29
N THR A 96 26.95 1.01 -10.98
CA THR A 96 28.28 0.91 -11.61
C THR A 96 28.25 -0.07 -12.77
N ASP A 97 28.85 0.34 -13.89
CA ASP A 97 29.08 -0.53 -15.05
C ASP A 97 30.41 -1.27 -14.86
N PHE A 98 30.31 -2.48 -14.34
CA PHE A 98 31.45 -3.36 -14.12
C PHE A 98 32.26 -3.62 -15.41
N ALA A 99 31.61 -3.65 -16.58
CA ALA A 99 32.31 -3.87 -17.85
C ALA A 99 33.17 -2.64 -18.22
N ALA A 100 32.65 -1.43 -17.99
CA ALA A 100 33.39 -0.20 -18.19
C ALA A 100 34.57 -0.06 -17.20
N GLU A 101 34.37 -0.45 -15.93
CA GLU A 101 35.45 -0.47 -14.93
C GLU A 101 36.58 -1.45 -15.31
N VAL A 102 36.23 -2.67 -15.74
CA VAL A 102 37.20 -3.67 -16.19
C VAL A 102 37.96 -3.20 -17.44
N ALA A 103 37.27 -2.59 -18.40
CA ALA A 103 37.89 -2.05 -19.61
C ALA A 103 38.89 -0.93 -19.29
N ALA A 104 38.59 -0.06 -18.33
CA ALA A 104 39.47 1.03 -17.91
C ALA A 104 40.75 0.52 -17.21
N VAL A 105 40.65 -0.52 -16.39
CA VAL A 105 41.80 -1.10 -15.68
C VAL A 105 42.71 -1.92 -16.60
N ALA A 106 42.17 -2.55 -17.64
CA ALA A 106 42.96 -3.33 -18.60
C ALA A 106 43.79 -2.48 -19.59
N GLN A 107 43.52 -1.17 -19.68
CA GLN A 107 44.21 -0.23 -20.57
C GLN A 107 45.30 0.61 -19.87
N SER A 108 45.43 0.50 -18.55
CA SER A 108 46.50 1.10 -17.73
C SER A 108 47.65 0.12 -17.49
#